data_AF-A0A5N7RQA5-F1
#
_entry.id   AF-A0A5N7RQA5-F1
#
_cell.length_a   1.000
_cell.length_b   1.000
_cell.length_c   1.000
_cell.angle_alpha   90.00
_cell.angle_beta   90.00
_cell.angle_gamma   90.00
#
_symmetry.space_group_name_H-M   'P 1'
#
loop_
_entity.id
_entity.type
_entity.pdbx_description
1 polymer ?
#
loop_
_entity_poly.entity_id
_entity_poly.type
_entity_poly.pdbx_seq_one_letter_code
_entity_poly.pdbx_strand_id
1 'polypeptide(L)'
;MTTEPKPANDIHQAVQLELQGISKFQVELLDDQGKALNFQTIDVPAGSKRVTATFPVAKEGSYQVRSSAFTSNDAMLGTTSQTVQVRPGVNQLGVDTLGLSNLYYASNTDLPQTKSAAGLEKFLSFDQPGIALQAYCFFGYLEDDSQNQMAYFSLIQRLEQQIDPSGSAEVRLPFIMSGTGISTPGLGGFRTGGTLGAALVGNAIALTQPWDLSVTSENAVGAVTPKNETRAKLVSGRFGQKGARYKIQSHGADNLGKLMTTEILVEDTMGFVSEGFGVNAFLPNWLLPEQEKAIRKNFGGSVEKYLAATQNPMTGQGSYYYSAPFLKVITFKVTYDENGTVVSQGTGGLLWMDVVYQTFDDAATEIVKDSTWAFFIMQFPEQQKAIMTTLVGTKVSDYRVSSLFSMDAPKNPNGVLEPEHRWNLQDIVMKPIAGSEWKSPDSGEIYYTKYKIVLSGERSADLTVTMAWNDQEVNAGSRFVYEGLGNVTGTLDGEVVNGSAWLEMQPIGKLN
;
A
#
# COMPACT_ATOMS: atom_id res chain seq x y z
N MET A 1 59.96 -10.13 -23.00
CA MET A 1 59.16 -9.03 -22.42
C MET A 1 57.85 -9.64 -21.97
N THR A 2 57.70 -9.87 -20.67
CA THR A 2 56.42 -10.18 -20.03
C THR A 2 55.57 -8.92 -20.13
N THR A 3 54.70 -8.85 -21.14
CA THR A 3 53.64 -7.84 -21.17
C THR A 3 52.65 -8.24 -20.08
N GLU A 4 52.83 -7.67 -18.88
CA GLU A 4 51.75 -7.65 -17.90
C GLU A 4 50.49 -7.15 -18.62
N PRO A 5 49.36 -7.86 -18.52
CA PRO A 5 48.11 -7.39 -19.09
C PRO A 5 47.83 -6.03 -18.46
N LYS A 6 47.75 -4.99 -19.30
CA LYS A 6 47.30 -3.68 -18.83
C LYS A 6 45.93 -3.88 -18.18
N PRO A 7 45.70 -3.36 -16.96
CA PRO A 7 44.37 -3.36 -16.37
C PRO A 7 43.39 -2.78 -17.39
N ALA A 8 42.22 -3.41 -17.51
CA ALA A 8 41.15 -2.78 -18.28
C ALA A 8 40.75 -1.50 -17.54
N ASN A 9 40.47 -0.45 -18.31
CA ASN A 9 40.22 0.87 -17.73
C ASN A 9 39.01 0.86 -16.80
N ASP A 10 39.01 1.79 -15.84
CA ASP A 10 38.01 1.92 -14.79
C ASP A 10 36.56 1.97 -15.31
N ILE A 11 35.66 1.36 -14.54
CA ILE A 11 34.22 1.53 -14.73
C ILE A 11 33.81 2.78 -13.95
N HIS A 12 33.28 3.79 -14.63
CA HIS A 12 32.64 4.93 -14.01
C HIS A 12 31.12 4.78 -14.04
N GLN A 13 30.47 4.87 -12.90
CA GLN A 13 29.02 4.91 -12.83
C GLN A 13 28.55 6.28 -12.37
N ALA A 14 27.83 7.00 -13.24
CA ALA A 14 27.12 8.22 -12.91
C ALA A 14 25.65 7.90 -12.63
N VAL A 15 25.14 8.27 -11.46
CA VAL A 15 23.71 8.15 -11.15
C VAL A 15 23.04 9.51 -11.31
N GLN A 16 22.00 9.62 -12.15
CA GLN A 16 21.22 10.85 -12.27
C GLN A 16 20.16 10.92 -11.15
N LEU A 17 20.27 11.95 -10.32
CA LEU A 17 19.50 12.17 -9.10
C LEU A 17 18.53 13.31 -9.33
N GLU A 18 17.40 13.00 -9.93
CA GLU A 18 16.32 13.97 -10.03
C GLU A 18 15.49 13.90 -8.74
N LEU A 19 15.86 14.75 -7.78
CA LEU A 19 15.08 15.22 -6.62
C LEU A 19 14.16 14.19 -5.92
N GLN A 20 14.73 13.25 -5.15
CA GLN A 20 13.95 12.29 -4.34
C GLN A 20 14.54 11.96 -2.95
N GLY A 21 15.17 12.90 -2.23
CA GLY A 21 15.58 12.66 -0.83
C GLY A 21 16.66 11.57 -0.61
N ILE A 22 17.30 11.09 -1.68
CA ILE A 22 18.43 10.16 -1.64
C ILE A 22 19.64 10.89 -1.11
N SER A 23 20.22 10.39 -0.03
CA SER A 23 21.43 10.97 0.59
C SER A 23 22.65 10.07 0.46
N LYS A 24 22.46 8.81 0.04
CA LYS A 24 23.52 7.81 0.00
C LYS A 24 23.25 6.74 -1.04
N PHE A 25 24.30 6.29 -1.70
CA PHE A 25 24.34 5.16 -2.60
C PHE A 25 25.28 4.09 -2.09
N GLN A 26 24.97 2.83 -2.38
CA GLN A 26 25.94 1.76 -2.43
C GLN A 26 26.02 1.27 -3.87
N VAL A 27 27.24 1.13 -4.38
CA VAL A 27 27.49 0.59 -5.71
C VAL A 27 28.42 -0.59 -5.58
N GLU A 28 28.05 -1.72 -6.17
CA GLU A 28 28.82 -2.94 -6.22
C GLU A 28 29.18 -3.29 -7.66
N LEU A 29 30.43 -3.67 -7.88
CA LEU A 29 30.88 -4.30 -9.10
C LEU A 29 30.89 -5.82 -8.91
N LEU A 30 30.22 -6.53 -9.81
CA LEU A 30 30.12 -7.99 -9.83
C LEU A 30 30.75 -8.53 -11.12
N ASP A 31 31.26 -9.76 -11.08
CA ASP A 31 31.64 -10.49 -12.30
C ASP A 31 30.41 -10.92 -13.13
N ASP A 32 30.65 -11.59 -14.26
CA ASP A 32 29.61 -12.09 -15.16
C ASP A 32 28.68 -13.14 -14.53
N GLN A 33 29.10 -13.73 -13.40
CA GLN A 33 28.34 -14.70 -12.61
C GLN A 33 27.63 -14.06 -11.41
N GLY A 34 27.75 -12.74 -11.24
CA GLY A 34 27.09 -11.99 -10.17
C GLY A 34 27.82 -12.05 -8.81
N LYS A 35 29.08 -12.49 -8.78
CA LYS A 35 29.91 -12.48 -7.56
C LYS A 35 30.55 -11.11 -7.37
N ALA A 36 30.47 -10.58 -6.15
CA ALA A 36 31.06 -9.28 -5.82
C ALA A 36 32.58 -9.27 -5.97
N LEU A 37 33.07 -8.30 -6.73
CA LEU A 37 34.48 -7.99 -6.94
C LEU A 37 34.92 -6.78 -6.12
N ASN A 38 34.05 -5.78 -6.00
CA ASN A 38 34.32 -4.53 -5.28
C ASN A 38 33.02 -3.81 -4.90
N PHE A 39 33.06 -2.92 -3.91
CA PHE A 39 31.92 -2.11 -3.49
C PHE A 39 32.35 -0.70 -3.03
N GLN A 40 31.48 0.28 -3.20
CA GLN A 40 31.66 1.66 -2.75
C GLN A 40 30.37 2.19 -2.14
N THR A 41 30.51 3.01 -1.11
CA THR A 41 29.42 3.81 -0.55
C THR A 41 29.68 5.28 -0.87
N ILE A 42 28.67 5.97 -1.37
CA ILE A 42 28.78 7.34 -1.87
C ILE A 42 27.69 8.20 -1.24
N ASP A 43 28.08 9.18 -0.46
CA ASP A 43 27.15 10.20 0.03
C ASP A 43 26.78 11.16 -1.09
N VAL A 44 25.50 11.55 -1.14
CA VAL A 44 24.96 12.51 -2.10
C VAL A 44 24.96 13.90 -1.46
N PRO A 45 25.79 14.84 -1.94
CA PRO A 45 25.74 16.20 -1.43
C PRO A 45 24.40 16.86 -1.79
N ALA A 46 23.81 17.62 -0.87
CA ALA A 46 22.54 18.32 -1.09
C ALA A 46 22.56 19.15 -2.38
N GLY A 47 21.53 19.01 -3.21
CA GLY A 47 21.41 19.70 -4.51
C GLY A 47 22.22 19.08 -5.66
N SER A 48 22.98 18.01 -5.42
CA SER A 48 23.70 17.29 -6.48
C SER A 48 22.72 16.50 -7.33
N LYS A 49 22.80 16.71 -8.65
CA LYS A 49 22.02 15.94 -9.63
C LYS A 49 22.75 14.68 -10.10
N ARG A 50 24.01 14.50 -9.72
CA ARG A 50 24.84 13.37 -10.12
C ARG A 50 25.84 13.00 -9.05
N VAL A 51 26.10 11.70 -8.91
CA VAL A 51 27.23 11.14 -8.16
C VAL A 51 27.97 10.12 -9.01
N THR A 52 29.28 9.96 -8.80
CA THR A 52 30.14 9.07 -9.59
C THR A 52 30.85 8.04 -8.73
N ALA A 53 30.70 6.76 -9.04
CA ALA A 53 31.51 5.65 -8.52
C ALA A 53 32.59 5.25 -9.52
N THR A 54 33.78 4.84 -9.06
CA THR A 54 34.86 4.38 -9.96
C THR A 54 35.43 3.05 -9.48
N PHE A 55 35.39 2.00 -10.31
CA PHE A 55 35.93 0.69 -9.96
C PHE A 55 37.11 0.28 -10.84
N PRO A 56 38.21 -0.21 -10.25
CA PRO A 56 39.28 -0.82 -11.02
C PRO A 56 38.86 -2.22 -11.48
N VAL A 57 39.14 -2.54 -12.75
CA VAL A 57 38.87 -3.86 -13.33
C VAL A 57 40.14 -4.50 -13.88
N ALA A 58 40.35 -5.77 -13.54
CA ALA A 58 41.58 -6.46 -13.89
C ALA A 58 41.66 -6.85 -15.37
N LYS A 59 40.51 -7.04 -16.05
CA LYS A 59 40.42 -7.54 -17.42
C LYS A 59 39.21 -6.98 -18.17
N GLU A 60 39.30 -6.90 -19.49
CA GLU A 60 38.16 -6.60 -20.36
C GLU A 60 37.14 -7.75 -20.28
N GLY A 61 35.86 -7.42 -20.40
CA GLY A 61 34.80 -8.43 -20.30
C GLY A 61 33.46 -7.88 -19.87
N SER A 62 32.52 -8.80 -19.67
CA SER A 62 31.19 -8.51 -19.15
C SER A 62 31.23 -8.48 -17.63
N TYR A 63 30.65 -7.43 -17.04
CA TYR A 63 30.49 -7.27 -15.61
C TYR A 63 29.03 -6.89 -15.32
N GLN A 64 28.62 -6.98 -14.05
CA GLN A 64 27.37 -6.38 -13.60
C GLN A 64 27.68 -5.29 -12.58
N VAL A 65 27.01 -4.15 -12.70
CA VAL A 65 27.05 -3.09 -11.68
C VAL A 65 25.71 -3.08 -10.98
N ARG A 66 25.73 -3.20 -9.65
CA ARG A 66 24.53 -3.11 -8.81
C ARG A 66 24.58 -1.80 -8.04
N SER A 67 23.47 -1.07 -8.01
CA SER A 67 23.38 0.22 -7.34
C SER A 67 22.17 0.25 -6.43
N SER A 68 22.39 0.50 -5.15
CA SER A 68 21.37 0.65 -4.12
C SER A 68 21.31 2.10 -3.63
N ALA A 69 20.14 2.69 -3.51
CA ALA A 69 19.96 4.01 -2.90
C ALA A 69 19.40 3.92 -1.50
N PHE A 70 19.75 4.91 -0.68
CA PHE A 70 19.34 5.03 0.71
C PHE A 70 18.96 6.47 1.05
N THR A 71 18.03 6.61 2.00
CA THR A 71 17.76 7.87 2.70
C THR A 71 18.85 8.20 3.70
N SER A 72 18.82 9.41 4.29
CA SER A 72 19.75 9.87 5.35
C SER A 72 19.70 9.03 6.62
N ASN A 73 18.64 8.24 6.79
CA ASN A 73 18.46 7.34 7.92
C ASN A 73 18.82 5.88 7.56
N ASP A 74 19.54 5.64 6.45
CA ASP A 74 19.88 4.31 5.92
C ASP A 74 18.64 3.42 5.65
N ALA A 75 17.50 4.00 5.24
CA ALA A 75 16.40 3.20 4.68
C ALA A 75 16.68 2.99 3.19
N MET A 76 16.68 1.74 2.71
CA MET A 76 16.96 1.45 1.30
C MET A 76 15.73 1.77 0.45
N LEU A 77 15.93 2.61 -0.54
CA LEU A 77 14.92 3.08 -1.47
C LEU A 77 14.79 2.11 -2.66
N GLY A 78 15.90 1.73 -3.26
CA GLY A 78 15.92 0.98 -4.53
C GLY A 78 17.22 0.23 -4.70
N THR A 79 17.20 -0.89 -5.44
CA THR A 79 18.41 -1.49 -6.03
C THR A 79 18.17 -1.76 -7.51
N THR A 80 19.12 -1.39 -8.36
CA THR A 80 19.14 -1.74 -9.78
C THR A 80 20.40 -2.53 -10.10
N SER A 81 20.39 -3.34 -11.15
CA SER A 81 21.60 -3.97 -11.68
C SER A 81 21.64 -3.88 -13.19
N GLN A 82 22.80 -3.51 -13.74
CA GLN A 82 23.01 -3.34 -15.16
C GLN A 82 24.26 -4.10 -15.61
N THR A 83 24.15 -4.85 -16.70
CA THR A 83 25.32 -5.47 -17.33
C THR A 83 26.12 -4.42 -18.07
N VAL A 84 27.43 -4.42 -17.87
CA VAL A 84 28.38 -3.47 -18.48
C VAL A 84 29.45 -4.25 -19.22
N GLN A 85 29.76 -3.82 -20.44
CA GLN A 85 30.89 -4.36 -21.22
C GLN A 85 32.09 -3.44 -21.07
N VAL A 86 33.15 -3.91 -20.43
CA VAL A 86 34.40 -3.18 -20.24
C VAL A 86 35.28 -3.35 -21.47
N ARG A 87 35.67 -2.23 -22.08
CA ARG A 87 36.59 -2.14 -23.22
C ARG A 87 37.70 -1.10 -22.98
N PRO A 88 38.79 -1.09 -23.77
CA PRO A 88 39.80 -0.02 -23.72
C PRO A 88 39.18 1.35 -24.04
N GLY A 89 39.32 2.30 -23.11
CA GLY A 89 38.71 3.64 -23.16
C GLY A 89 38.11 4.05 -21.81
N VAL A 90 37.49 5.23 -21.70
CA VAL A 90 36.72 5.60 -20.50
C VAL A 90 35.32 4.99 -20.64
N ASN A 91 34.97 4.03 -19.78
CA ASN A 91 33.63 3.46 -19.75
C ASN A 91 32.77 4.28 -18.78
N GLN A 92 31.92 5.17 -19.29
CA GLN A 92 30.94 5.90 -18.49
C GLN A 92 29.56 5.24 -18.64
N LEU A 93 28.98 4.88 -17.49
CA LEU A 93 27.61 4.40 -17.40
C LEU A 93 26.76 5.48 -16.74
N GLY A 94 25.86 6.11 -17.50
CA GLY A 94 24.80 6.92 -16.93
C GLY A 94 23.62 6.02 -16.57
N VAL A 95 23.38 5.84 -15.27
CA VAL A 95 22.11 5.29 -14.81
C VAL A 95 21.15 6.46 -14.71
N ASP A 96 20.25 6.53 -15.68
CA ASP A 96 19.06 7.35 -15.54
C ASP A 96 18.28 6.82 -14.36
N THR A 97 17.75 7.76 -13.57
CA THR A 97 16.99 7.63 -12.32
C THR A 97 16.69 6.19 -11.91
N LEU A 98 17.05 5.84 -10.67
CA LEU A 98 16.52 4.65 -10.00
C LEU A 98 15.01 4.59 -10.20
N GLY A 99 14.58 3.87 -11.24
CA GLY A 99 13.31 3.21 -11.24
C GLY A 99 13.40 2.33 -10.02
N LEU A 100 12.70 2.71 -8.95
CA LEU A 100 12.50 1.93 -7.72
C LEU A 100 11.83 0.58 -8.01
N SER A 101 11.81 0.16 -9.27
CA SER A 101 10.97 -0.79 -9.92
C SER A 101 11.62 -2.15 -10.18
N ASN A 102 12.87 -2.37 -9.73
CA ASN A 102 13.60 -3.63 -9.92
C ASN A 102 13.73 -4.54 -8.68
N LEU A 103 12.95 -4.32 -7.61
CA LEU A 103 13.21 -4.92 -6.29
C LEU A 103 12.36 -6.15 -5.91
N TYR A 104 11.45 -6.61 -6.76
CA TYR A 104 10.20 -7.16 -6.25
C TYR A 104 10.16 -8.67 -6.01
N TYR A 105 11.01 -9.46 -6.68
CA TYR A 105 11.02 -10.93 -6.48
C TYR A 105 12.37 -11.61 -6.69
N ALA A 106 13.44 -10.84 -6.84
CA ALA A 106 14.73 -11.47 -7.04
C ALA A 106 15.18 -12.09 -5.71
N SER A 107 15.29 -13.42 -5.69
CA SER A 107 15.77 -14.20 -4.54
C SER A 107 17.16 -13.78 -4.03
N ASN A 108 17.86 -12.93 -4.79
CA ASN A 108 19.13 -12.30 -4.47
C ASN A 108 19.00 -10.85 -3.94
N THR A 109 17.80 -10.29 -3.84
CA THR A 109 17.59 -8.96 -3.28
C THR A 109 17.67 -9.03 -1.76
N ASP A 110 18.77 -8.52 -1.21
CA ASP A 110 19.02 -8.47 0.23
C ASP A 110 18.52 -7.15 0.83
N LEU A 111 17.20 -7.02 1.00
CA LEU A 111 16.61 -5.82 1.61
C LEU A 111 16.42 -6.00 3.12
N PRO A 112 16.79 -5.02 3.96
CA PRO A 112 16.60 -5.10 5.42
C PRO A 112 15.18 -5.51 5.84
N GLN A 113 14.16 -4.99 5.16
CA GLN A 113 12.75 -5.28 5.40
C GLN A 113 12.33 -6.72 5.09
N THR A 114 13.16 -7.48 4.39
CA THR A 114 12.93 -8.91 4.15
C THR A 114 13.61 -9.81 5.16
N LYS A 115 14.62 -9.31 5.87
CA LYS A 115 15.50 -10.12 6.71
C LYS A 115 15.13 -10.12 8.19
N SER A 116 14.40 -9.10 8.64
CA SER A 116 14.08 -8.97 10.06
C SER A 116 12.87 -8.09 10.30
N ALA A 117 12.17 -8.34 11.41
CA ALA A 117 11.09 -7.48 11.88
C ALA A 117 11.55 -6.03 12.13
N ALA A 118 12.82 -5.82 12.50
CA ALA A 118 13.37 -4.47 12.67
C ALA A 118 13.53 -3.73 11.34
N GLY A 119 13.98 -4.44 10.31
CA GLY A 119 14.08 -3.87 8.98
C GLY A 119 12.70 -3.52 8.41
N LEU A 120 11.70 -4.38 8.64
CA LEU A 120 10.34 -4.10 8.17
C LEU A 120 9.71 -2.95 8.93
N GLU A 121 9.78 -2.96 10.26
CA GLU A 121 9.34 -1.86 11.11
C GLU A 121 9.96 -0.53 10.66
N LYS A 122 11.27 -0.53 10.37
CA LYS A 122 11.95 0.64 9.80
C LYS A 122 11.31 1.04 8.47
N PHE A 123 11.19 0.14 7.50
CA PHE A 123 10.59 0.44 6.19
C PHE A 123 9.17 1.01 6.29
N LEU A 124 8.33 0.43 7.15
CA LEU A 124 6.95 0.87 7.35
C LEU A 124 6.82 2.11 8.25
N SER A 125 7.93 2.65 8.75
CA SER A 125 7.96 3.82 9.64
C SER A 125 8.73 5.00 9.07
N PHE A 126 8.92 5.06 7.75
CA PHE A 126 9.44 6.25 7.09
C PHE A 126 8.58 6.60 5.88
N ASP A 127 8.55 7.89 5.56
CA ASP A 127 8.13 8.33 4.23
C ASP A 127 9.09 7.71 3.21
N GLN A 128 8.55 7.23 2.08
CA GLN A 128 9.33 6.59 1.03
C GLN A 128 9.39 7.51 -0.18
N PRO A 129 10.43 8.36 -0.30
CA PRO A 129 10.64 9.19 -1.48
C PRO A 129 10.63 8.36 -2.77
N GLY A 130 9.89 8.84 -3.78
CA GLY A 130 9.77 8.18 -5.09
C GLY A 130 8.70 7.08 -5.16
N ILE A 131 8.02 6.78 -4.05
CA ILE A 131 6.76 6.02 -4.09
C ILE A 131 5.63 6.97 -4.47
N ALA A 132 4.81 6.60 -5.45
CA ALA A 132 3.75 7.48 -5.96
C ALA A 132 2.62 7.67 -4.94
N LEU A 133 2.29 6.63 -4.17
CA LEU A 133 1.32 6.71 -3.08
C LEU A 133 1.78 5.92 -1.86
N GLN A 134 1.72 6.55 -0.70
CA GLN A 134 1.90 5.92 0.60
C GLN A 134 0.64 6.15 1.43
N ALA A 135 0.01 5.08 1.92
CA ALA A 135 -1.22 5.17 2.67
C ALA A 135 -1.22 4.25 3.90
N TYR A 136 -1.82 4.76 4.97
CA TYR A 136 -2.19 4.03 6.17
C TYR A 136 -3.68 4.21 6.35
N CYS A 137 -4.41 3.12 6.18
CA CYS A 137 -5.85 3.15 6.14
C CYS A 137 -6.40 2.24 7.23
N PHE A 138 -7.42 2.71 7.94
CA PHE A 138 -8.13 1.97 8.97
C PHE A 138 -9.59 1.88 8.57
N PHE A 139 -10.17 0.70 8.60
CA PHE A 139 -11.54 0.47 8.18
C PHE A 139 -12.21 -0.57 9.07
N GLY A 140 -13.52 -0.53 9.23
CA GLY A 140 -14.26 -1.56 9.95
C GLY A 140 -15.43 -0.97 10.71
N TYR A 141 -15.75 -1.55 11.86
CA TYR A 141 -16.87 -1.10 12.67
C TYR A 141 -16.49 -0.81 14.12
N LEU A 142 -17.24 0.13 14.69
CA LEU A 142 -17.28 0.42 16.12
C LEU A 142 -18.65 0.03 16.65
N GLU A 143 -18.71 -0.48 17.88
CA GLU A 143 -19.97 -0.88 18.53
C GLU A 143 -20.09 -0.20 19.89
N ASP A 144 -21.07 0.69 20.01
CA ASP A 144 -21.26 1.52 21.19
C ASP A 144 -21.82 0.76 22.41
N ASP A 145 -21.87 1.43 23.56
CA ASP A 145 -22.40 0.84 24.81
C ASP A 145 -23.88 0.41 24.70
N SER A 146 -24.61 0.89 23.69
CA SER A 146 -25.99 0.51 23.36
C SER A 146 -26.08 -0.55 22.24
N GLN A 147 -24.95 -1.14 21.84
CA GLN A 147 -24.82 -2.11 20.76
C GLN A 147 -25.17 -1.57 19.37
N ASN A 148 -25.15 -0.26 19.17
CA ASN A 148 -25.29 0.31 17.83
C ASN A 148 -23.95 0.20 17.10
N GLN A 149 -23.99 -0.37 15.90
CA GLN A 149 -22.83 -0.44 15.03
C GLN A 149 -22.70 0.81 14.17
N MET A 150 -21.46 1.25 13.99
CA MET A 150 -21.09 2.36 13.13
C MET A 150 -19.99 1.92 12.18
N ALA A 151 -20.11 2.25 10.91
CA ALA A 151 -19.00 2.13 9.97
C ALA A 151 -17.97 3.21 10.31
N TYR A 152 -16.70 2.83 10.37
CA TYR A 152 -15.59 3.73 10.68
C TYR A 152 -14.49 3.56 9.65
N PHE A 153 -13.97 4.70 9.19
CA PHE A 153 -12.67 4.72 8.55
C PHE A 153 -11.78 5.84 9.06
N SER A 154 -10.47 5.67 8.90
CA SER A 154 -9.49 6.75 8.98
C SER A 154 -8.37 6.52 7.98
N LEU A 155 -7.87 7.60 7.42
CA LEU A 155 -6.87 7.58 6.36
C LEU A 155 -5.78 8.58 6.71
N ILE A 156 -4.52 8.21 6.48
CA ILE A 156 -3.40 9.13 6.30
C ILE A 156 -2.67 8.69 5.03
N GLN A 157 -2.75 9.50 3.98
CA GLN A 157 -2.25 9.19 2.65
C GLN A 157 -1.47 10.37 2.07
N ARG A 158 -0.33 10.05 1.44
CA ARG A 158 0.41 10.90 0.52
C ARG A 158 0.26 10.33 -0.88
N LEU A 159 -0.06 11.19 -1.84
CA LEU A 159 -0.13 10.86 -3.26
C LEU A 159 0.63 11.92 -4.05
N GLU A 160 1.55 11.52 -4.93
CA GLU A 160 2.21 12.44 -5.85
C GLU A 160 1.30 12.75 -7.03
N GLN A 161 0.81 13.99 -7.11
CA GLN A 161 -0.08 14.45 -8.18
C GLN A 161 0.63 15.46 -9.08
N GLN A 162 0.35 15.37 -10.39
CA GLN A 162 0.76 16.38 -11.36
C GLN A 162 -0.17 17.60 -11.28
N ILE A 163 0.40 18.81 -11.23
CA ILE A 163 -0.37 20.04 -11.02
C ILE A 163 -0.68 20.82 -12.30
N ASP A 164 0.01 20.54 -13.41
CA ASP A 164 -0.27 21.15 -14.71
C ASP A 164 -0.62 20.10 -15.78
N PRO A 165 -1.91 19.94 -16.13
CA PRO A 165 -2.34 19.07 -17.22
C PRO A 165 -2.06 19.66 -18.62
N SER A 166 -1.59 20.92 -18.73
CA SER A 166 -1.36 21.62 -20.01
C SER A 166 0.05 21.44 -20.62
N GLY A 167 0.90 20.61 -20.01
CA GLY A 167 2.03 19.97 -20.69
C GLY A 167 3.35 20.75 -20.72
N SER A 168 3.57 21.73 -19.84
CA SER A 168 4.84 22.48 -19.81
C SER A 168 5.71 22.26 -18.57
N ALA A 169 5.17 21.66 -17.50
CA ALA A 169 5.92 21.33 -16.30
C ALA A 169 5.54 19.94 -15.74
N GLU A 170 6.48 19.00 -15.79
CA GLU A 170 6.42 17.65 -15.18
C GLU A 170 6.54 17.69 -13.63
N VAL A 171 6.11 18.76 -12.98
CA VAL A 171 6.27 18.89 -11.53
C VAL A 171 5.13 18.15 -10.84
N ARG A 172 5.46 16.99 -10.28
CA ARG A 172 4.61 16.27 -9.32
C ARG A 172 4.81 16.86 -7.93
N LEU A 173 3.72 17.15 -7.21
CA LEU A 173 3.78 17.58 -5.82
C LEU A 173 3.03 16.59 -4.92
N PRO A 174 3.52 16.36 -3.70
CA PRO A 174 2.82 15.52 -2.74
C PRO A 174 1.51 16.19 -2.34
N PHE A 175 0.42 15.45 -2.49
CA PHE A 175 -0.92 15.76 -2.03
C PHE A 175 -1.22 14.88 -0.81
N ILE A 176 -1.70 15.48 0.27
CA ILE A 176 -2.04 14.77 1.50
C ILE A 176 -3.55 14.68 1.64
N MET A 177 -4.01 13.46 1.94
CA MET A 177 -5.37 13.15 2.36
C MET A 177 -5.29 12.56 3.76
N SER A 178 -5.99 13.16 4.71
CA SER A 178 -5.92 12.72 6.09
C SER A 178 -7.23 12.97 6.81
N GLY A 179 -7.76 12.01 7.55
CA GLY A 179 -9.00 12.24 8.27
C GLY A 179 -9.67 10.97 8.77
N THR A 180 -10.94 11.12 9.10
CA THR A 180 -11.80 10.03 9.55
C THR A 180 -13.22 10.21 9.02
N GLY A 181 -13.94 9.10 8.87
CA GLY A 181 -15.35 9.09 8.56
C GLY A 181 -16.12 8.15 9.46
N ILE A 182 -17.34 8.53 9.81
CA ILE A 182 -18.33 7.66 10.44
C ILE A 182 -19.62 7.62 9.61
N SER A 183 -20.26 6.45 9.55
CA SER A 183 -21.60 6.29 9.01
C SER A 183 -22.44 5.40 9.93
N THR A 184 -23.74 5.72 10.01
CA THR A 184 -24.74 4.94 10.73
C THR A 184 -26.02 4.88 9.90
N PRO A 185 -26.88 3.86 10.12
CA PRO A 185 -28.16 3.77 9.43
C PRO A 185 -28.99 5.07 9.55
N GLY A 186 -29.37 5.65 8.41
CA GLY A 186 -30.20 6.86 8.35
C GLY A 186 -29.44 8.19 8.45
N LEU A 187 -28.10 8.17 8.51
CA LEU A 187 -27.28 9.39 8.50
C LEU A 187 -27.24 10.06 7.11
N GLY A 188 -27.49 9.29 6.04
CA GLY A 188 -27.42 9.77 4.66
C GLY A 188 -26.00 9.79 4.11
N GLY A 189 -25.20 8.75 4.37
CA GLY A 189 -23.79 8.69 3.96
C GLY A 189 -22.79 8.77 5.11
N PHE A 190 -21.56 9.18 4.79
CA PHE A 190 -20.52 9.44 5.78
C PHE A 190 -20.49 10.89 6.26
N ARG A 191 -20.25 11.06 7.56
CA ARG A 191 -19.72 12.30 8.11
C ARG A 191 -18.21 12.18 8.18
N THR A 192 -17.52 13.05 7.46
CA THR A 192 -16.07 13.02 7.33
C THR A 192 -15.46 14.30 7.88
N GLY A 193 -14.42 14.17 8.69
CA GLY A 193 -13.57 15.30 9.12
C GLY A 193 -12.12 15.07 8.75
N GLY A 194 -11.39 16.15 8.46
CA GLY A 194 -9.97 16.07 8.12
C GLY A 194 -9.51 17.03 7.02
N THR A 195 -8.43 16.66 6.36
CA THR A 195 -7.62 17.47 5.45
C THR A 195 -7.55 16.84 4.06
N LEU A 196 -7.71 17.67 3.04
CA LEU A 196 -7.39 17.38 1.64
C LEU A 196 -6.61 18.56 1.05
N GLY A 197 -5.38 18.36 0.56
CA GLY A 197 -4.64 19.43 -0.12
C GLY A 197 -3.17 19.14 -0.45
N ALA A 198 -2.57 20.00 -1.29
CA ALA A 198 -1.14 19.96 -1.63
C ALA A 198 -0.25 20.25 -0.39
N ALA A 199 0.80 19.46 -0.20
CA ALA A 199 1.70 19.55 0.97
C ALA A 199 2.56 20.83 1.00
N LEU A 200 2.65 21.59 -0.10
CA LEU A 200 3.37 22.88 -0.14
C LEU A 200 2.73 23.97 0.73
N VAL A 201 1.55 23.71 1.30
CA VAL A 201 0.88 24.57 2.28
C VAL A 201 0.71 23.78 3.58
N GLY A 202 1.78 23.66 4.37
CA GLY A 202 1.74 23.31 5.81
C GLY A 202 1.46 21.84 6.21
N ASN A 203 1.11 20.95 5.29
CA ASN A 203 0.57 19.62 5.62
C ASN A 203 1.56 18.49 5.30
N ALA A 204 2.67 18.38 6.03
CA ALA A 204 3.58 17.24 5.88
C ALA A 204 3.11 16.04 6.71
N ILE A 205 3.24 14.82 6.18
CA ILE A 205 3.17 13.61 7.02
C ILE A 205 4.39 13.60 7.92
N ALA A 206 4.17 13.68 9.23
CA ALA A 206 5.20 13.45 10.23
C ALA A 206 5.16 11.98 10.65
N LEU A 207 6.27 11.27 10.45
CA LEU A 207 6.41 9.86 10.78
C LEU A 207 7.70 9.64 11.58
N THR A 208 7.59 9.17 12.82
CA THR A 208 8.72 9.06 13.76
C THR A 208 8.82 7.68 14.44
N GLN A 209 9.83 7.51 15.29
CA GLN A 209 10.07 6.29 16.09
C GLN A 209 10.03 6.60 17.60
N PRO A 210 9.35 5.78 18.43
CA PRO A 210 8.50 4.63 18.07
C PRO A 210 7.36 5.04 17.12
N TRP A 211 6.82 4.08 16.34
CA TRP A 211 5.92 4.37 15.22
C TRP A 211 4.81 5.36 15.61
N ASP A 212 4.85 6.53 15.00
CA ASP A 212 3.94 7.64 15.25
C ASP A 212 3.78 8.44 13.97
N LEU A 213 2.59 8.32 13.39
CA LEU A 213 2.19 8.91 12.12
C LEU A 213 1.19 10.02 12.39
N SER A 214 1.43 11.22 11.87
CA SER A 214 0.49 12.33 12.03
C SER A 214 0.50 13.28 10.84
N VAL A 215 -0.64 13.93 10.65
CA VAL A 215 -0.82 15.07 9.75
C VAL A 215 -1.53 16.15 10.54
N THR A 216 -1.02 17.38 10.44
CA THR A 216 -1.69 18.58 10.95
C THR A 216 -1.85 19.55 9.80
N SER A 217 -3.05 20.14 9.66
CA SER A 217 -3.31 21.17 8.68
C SER A 217 -4.05 22.36 9.26
N GLU A 218 -3.73 23.55 8.78
CA GLU A 218 -4.52 24.75 9.08
C GLU A 218 -5.88 24.68 8.35
N ASN A 219 -6.95 25.10 9.04
CA ASN A 219 -8.26 25.32 8.44
C ASN A 219 -8.42 26.76 7.94
N ALA A 220 -9.49 27.00 7.17
CA ALA A 220 -9.88 28.34 6.79
C ALA A 220 -10.14 29.24 8.02
N VAL A 221 -9.82 30.53 7.88
CA VAL A 221 -10.09 31.54 8.93
C VAL A 221 -11.59 31.54 9.25
N GLY A 222 -11.92 31.33 10.53
CA GLY A 222 -13.30 31.28 11.02
C GLY A 222 -13.89 29.86 11.15
N ALA A 223 -13.13 28.80 10.83
CA ALA A 223 -13.52 27.43 11.12
C ALA A 223 -13.65 27.17 12.64
N VAL A 224 -14.51 26.22 13.02
CA VAL A 224 -14.76 25.85 14.43
C VAL A 224 -13.49 25.39 15.14
N THR A 225 -12.58 24.73 14.42
CA THR A 225 -11.22 24.47 14.88
C THR A 225 -10.21 25.11 13.93
N PRO A 226 -9.15 25.79 14.43
CA PRO A 226 -8.13 26.39 13.59
C PRO A 226 -7.31 25.33 12.84
N LYS A 227 -7.27 24.07 13.31
CA LYS A 227 -6.48 23.00 12.70
C LYS A 227 -7.24 21.67 12.66
N ASN A 228 -6.94 20.87 11.64
CA ASN A 228 -7.25 19.45 11.65
C ASN A 228 -5.99 18.68 12.03
N GLU A 229 -6.13 17.67 12.88
CA GLU A 229 -5.09 16.72 13.23
C GLU A 229 -5.63 15.30 13.01
N THR A 230 -4.86 14.45 12.34
CA THR A 230 -5.09 13.01 12.35
C THR A 230 -3.80 12.32 12.70
N ARG A 231 -3.86 11.32 13.58
CA ARG A 231 -2.70 10.65 14.13
C ARG A 231 -2.98 9.19 14.41
N ALA A 232 -2.04 8.32 14.04
CA ALA A 232 -2.02 6.93 14.43
C ALA A 232 -0.66 6.62 15.04
N LYS A 233 -0.62 6.06 16.25
CA LYS A 233 0.65 5.78 16.94
C LYS A 233 0.65 4.48 17.72
N LEU A 234 1.82 3.88 17.83
CA LEU A 234 2.09 2.75 18.69
C LEU A 234 2.12 3.21 20.16
N VAL A 235 1.30 2.59 20.99
CA VAL A 235 1.21 2.87 22.43
C VAL A 235 2.00 1.85 23.24
N SER A 236 1.97 0.58 22.83
CA SER A 236 2.70 -0.50 23.48
C SER A 236 2.94 -1.66 22.51
N GLY A 237 3.95 -2.49 22.80
CA GLY A 237 4.33 -3.60 21.93
C GLY A 237 5.28 -3.15 20.83
N ARG A 238 5.19 -3.79 19.66
CA ARG A 238 6.06 -3.52 18.50
C ARG A 238 5.21 -3.38 17.25
N PHE A 239 5.49 -2.37 16.43
CA PHE A 239 4.69 -2.10 15.23
C PHE A 239 4.62 -3.33 14.32
N GLY A 240 3.40 -3.70 13.93
CA GLY A 240 3.10 -4.85 13.10
C GLY A 240 3.19 -6.23 13.75
N GLN A 241 3.35 -6.30 15.08
CA GLN A 241 3.38 -7.57 15.81
C GLN A 241 2.10 -7.80 16.61
N LYS A 242 1.70 -9.07 16.75
CA LYS A 242 0.62 -9.50 17.64
C LYS A 242 0.84 -8.97 19.06
N GLY A 243 -0.22 -8.41 19.65
CA GLY A 243 -0.23 -7.75 20.96
C GLY A 243 0.18 -6.27 20.94
N ALA A 244 0.54 -5.72 19.77
CA ALA A 244 0.76 -4.29 19.64
C ALA A 244 -0.55 -3.52 19.85
N ARG A 245 -0.45 -2.34 20.47
CA ARG A 245 -1.59 -1.45 20.67
C ARG A 245 -1.37 -0.14 19.96
N TYR A 246 -2.40 0.33 19.26
CA TYR A 246 -2.37 1.57 18.51
C TYR A 246 -3.44 2.53 19.02
N LYS A 247 -3.10 3.82 19.11
CA LYS A 247 -4.07 4.88 19.29
C LYS A 247 -4.29 5.57 17.95
N ILE A 248 -5.53 5.60 17.47
CA ILE A 248 -5.95 6.28 16.25
C ILE A 248 -6.82 7.47 16.69
N GLN A 249 -6.47 8.67 16.24
CA GLN A 249 -7.13 9.90 16.62
C GLN A 249 -7.35 10.78 15.41
N SER A 250 -8.50 11.45 15.37
CA SER A 250 -8.72 12.57 14.47
C SER A 250 -9.46 13.67 15.20
N HIS A 251 -9.08 14.91 14.95
CA HIS A 251 -9.72 16.10 15.48
C HIS A 251 -9.77 17.11 14.34
N GLY A 252 -10.95 17.39 13.82
CA GLY A 252 -11.08 18.28 12.67
C GLY A 252 -12.51 18.73 12.42
N ALA A 253 -12.66 19.72 11.54
CA ALA A 253 -13.96 20.14 11.06
C ALA A 253 -14.48 19.13 10.02
N ASP A 254 -15.78 18.84 10.07
CA ASP A 254 -16.47 18.09 9.04
C ASP A 254 -16.78 18.96 7.81
N ASN A 255 -17.39 18.37 6.79
CA ASN A 255 -17.81 19.08 5.58
C ASN A 255 -18.87 20.17 5.80
N LEU A 256 -19.50 20.23 6.98
CA LEU A 256 -20.42 21.29 7.40
C LEU A 256 -19.77 22.30 8.35
N GLY A 257 -18.46 22.18 8.59
CA GLY A 257 -17.71 23.02 9.51
C GLY A 257 -17.88 22.66 10.98
N LYS A 258 -18.58 21.57 11.32
CA LYS A 258 -18.79 21.12 12.70
C LYS A 258 -17.58 20.35 13.21
N LEU A 259 -17.30 20.45 14.50
CA LEU A 259 -16.22 19.68 15.08
C LEU A 259 -16.56 18.18 15.11
N MET A 260 -15.64 17.38 14.59
CA MET A 260 -15.63 15.92 14.71
C MET A 260 -14.33 15.51 15.40
N THR A 261 -14.46 14.69 16.45
CA THR A 261 -13.30 14.09 17.12
C THR A 261 -13.52 12.59 17.29
N THR A 262 -12.53 11.80 16.91
CA THR A 262 -12.48 10.36 17.13
C THR A 262 -11.24 10.02 17.93
N GLU A 263 -11.39 9.21 18.97
CA GLU A 263 -10.28 8.62 19.73
C GLU A 263 -10.52 7.14 19.90
N ILE A 264 -9.64 6.31 19.36
CA ILE A 264 -9.79 4.86 19.35
C ILE A 264 -8.48 4.23 19.82
N LEU A 265 -8.59 3.29 20.75
CA LEU A 265 -7.50 2.41 21.17
C LEU A 265 -7.82 1.00 20.68
N VAL A 266 -6.89 0.40 19.93
CA VAL A 266 -7.00 -0.97 19.42
C VAL A 266 -5.82 -1.83 19.86
N GLU A 267 -6.03 -3.14 19.87
CA GLU A 267 -5.00 -4.17 20.00
C GLU A 267 -4.98 -5.06 18.75
N ASP A 268 -3.79 -5.23 18.18
CA ASP A 268 -3.56 -6.17 17.09
C ASP A 268 -3.51 -7.60 17.63
N THR A 269 -4.54 -8.39 17.33
CA THR A 269 -4.66 -9.76 17.84
C THR A 269 -4.06 -10.81 16.92
N MET A 270 -3.63 -10.43 15.71
CA MET A 270 -3.07 -11.33 14.70
C MET A 270 -1.59 -11.04 14.38
N GLY A 271 -1.21 -9.76 14.32
CA GLY A 271 0.02 -9.31 13.69
C GLY A 271 -0.18 -9.03 12.20
N PHE A 272 0.83 -8.42 11.57
CA PHE A 272 0.74 -8.12 10.14
C PHE A 272 0.76 -9.36 9.27
N VAL A 273 0.00 -9.29 8.18
CA VAL A 273 0.02 -10.24 7.07
C VAL A 273 0.68 -9.60 5.84
N SER A 274 1.21 -10.47 4.98
CA SER A 274 1.70 -10.10 3.66
C SER A 274 0.57 -10.24 2.63
N GLU A 275 0.00 -9.11 2.18
CA GLU A 275 -1.06 -9.12 1.16
C GLU A 275 -0.51 -9.42 -0.23
N GLY A 276 0.74 -9.06 -0.50
CA GLY A 276 1.44 -9.38 -1.75
C GLY A 276 2.28 -10.65 -1.72
N PHE A 277 2.91 -10.96 -2.86
CA PHE A 277 3.71 -12.16 -3.04
C PHE A 277 5.13 -12.02 -2.48
N GLY A 278 5.65 -13.11 -1.92
CA GLY A 278 7.00 -13.20 -1.38
C GLY A 278 7.22 -12.35 -0.12
N VAL A 279 8.44 -12.42 0.40
CA VAL A 279 8.82 -11.76 1.67
C VAL A 279 8.69 -10.23 1.65
N ASN A 280 8.72 -9.62 0.46
CA ASN A 280 8.51 -8.18 0.27
C ASN A 280 7.04 -7.75 0.25
N ALA A 281 6.10 -8.71 0.19
CA ALA A 281 4.67 -8.45 0.08
C ALA A 281 4.28 -7.58 -1.13
N PHE A 282 4.89 -7.81 -2.31
CA PHE A 282 4.51 -7.07 -3.51
C PHE A 282 3.25 -7.65 -4.15
N LEU A 283 2.20 -6.84 -4.23
CA LEU A 283 0.93 -7.18 -4.83
C LEU A 283 0.79 -6.47 -6.19
N PRO A 284 0.84 -7.20 -7.32
CA PRO A 284 0.42 -6.65 -8.60
C PRO A 284 -1.03 -6.21 -8.48
N ASN A 285 -1.35 -5.03 -9.01
CA ASN A 285 -2.71 -4.52 -9.10
C ASN A 285 -3.29 -4.72 -10.52
N TRP A 286 -2.45 -4.93 -11.53
CA TRP A 286 -2.84 -5.25 -12.89
C TRP A 286 -1.77 -6.11 -13.58
N LEU A 287 -2.10 -6.70 -14.73
CA LEU A 287 -1.19 -7.52 -15.53
C LEU A 287 -1.24 -7.11 -17.00
N LEU A 288 -0.11 -7.22 -17.70
CA LEU A 288 -0.08 -7.15 -19.16
C LEU A 288 -0.70 -8.43 -19.77
N PRO A 289 -1.32 -8.35 -20.95
CA PRO A 289 -1.96 -9.51 -21.58
C PRO A 289 -1.02 -10.73 -21.77
N GLU A 290 0.25 -10.50 -22.09
CA GLU A 290 1.26 -11.54 -22.23
C GLU A 290 1.66 -12.17 -20.89
N GLN A 291 1.69 -11.39 -19.81
CA GLN A 291 1.93 -11.90 -18.47
C GLN A 291 0.76 -12.78 -18.04
N GLU A 292 -0.47 -12.29 -18.17
CA GLU A 292 -1.67 -13.07 -17.83
C GLU A 292 -1.73 -14.38 -18.63
N LYS A 293 -1.47 -14.31 -19.94
CA LYS A 293 -1.40 -15.50 -20.80
C LYS A 293 -0.32 -16.47 -20.33
N ALA A 294 0.88 -15.99 -19.97
CA ALA A 294 1.95 -16.83 -19.47
C ALA A 294 1.58 -17.46 -18.13
N ILE A 295 1.03 -16.69 -17.18
CA ILE A 295 0.58 -17.15 -15.86
C ILE A 295 -0.44 -18.27 -16.01
N ARG A 296 -1.49 -18.06 -16.82
CA ARG A 296 -2.53 -19.06 -17.04
C ARG A 296 -2.00 -20.31 -17.74
N LYS A 297 -1.25 -20.14 -18.83
CA LYS A 297 -0.82 -21.25 -19.69
C LYS A 297 0.33 -22.07 -19.10
N ASN A 298 1.35 -21.39 -18.55
CA ASN A 298 2.61 -22.03 -18.17
C ASN A 298 2.71 -22.26 -16.65
N PHE A 299 1.94 -21.53 -15.84
CA PHE A 299 2.01 -21.56 -14.38
C PHE A 299 0.68 -21.95 -13.71
N GLY A 300 -0.29 -22.46 -14.49
CA GLY A 300 -1.58 -22.92 -13.97
C GLY A 300 -2.43 -21.83 -13.33
N GLY A 301 -2.19 -20.56 -13.69
CA GLY A 301 -2.87 -19.41 -13.11
C GLY A 301 -2.24 -18.87 -11.82
N SER A 302 -1.14 -19.45 -11.34
CA SER A 302 -0.46 -18.98 -10.14
C SER A 302 0.50 -17.83 -10.48
N VAL A 303 0.15 -16.62 -10.03
CA VAL A 303 1.02 -15.44 -10.12
C VAL A 303 2.31 -15.65 -9.31
N GLU A 304 2.21 -16.29 -8.16
CA GLU A 304 3.36 -16.64 -7.33
C GLU A 304 4.39 -17.51 -8.07
N LYS A 305 3.95 -18.61 -8.70
CA LYS A 305 4.84 -19.48 -9.48
C LYS A 305 5.46 -18.74 -10.66
N TYR A 306 4.71 -17.86 -11.31
CA TYR A 306 5.24 -17.01 -12.38
C TYR A 306 6.34 -16.07 -11.88
N LEU A 307 6.08 -15.35 -10.79
CA LEU A 307 7.05 -14.43 -10.19
C LEU A 307 8.31 -15.17 -9.71
N ALA A 308 8.14 -16.32 -9.07
CA ALA A 308 9.25 -17.15 -8.61
C ALA A 308 10.12 -17.69 -9.75
N ALA A 309 9.51 -18.11 -10.86
CA ALA A 309 10.24 -18.69 -11.99
C ALA A 309 10.89 -17.63 -12.90
N THR A 310 10.25 -16.46 -13.06
CA THR A 310 10.68 -15.46 -14.05
C THR A 310 11.43 -14.29 -13.44
N GLN A 311 11.26 -14.06 -12.13
CA GLN A 311 11.74 -12.87 -11.44
C GLN A 311 11.30 -11.58 -12.15
N ASN A 312 10.14 -11.60 -12.82
CA ASN A 312 9.62 -10.43 -13.51
C ASN A 312 9.44 -9.28 -12.50
N PRO A 313 10.03 -8.10 -12.76
CA PRO A 313 10.02 -7.00 -11.79
C PRO A 313 8.62 -6.41 -11.59
N MET A 314 7.69 -6.57 -12.55
CA MET A 314 6.37 -5.95 -12.53
C MET A 314 6.42 -4.45 -12.16
N THR A 315 7.45 -3.78 -12.67
CA THR A 315 7.66 -2.34 -12.58
C THR A 315 6.37 -1.57 -12.85
N GLY A 316 5.98 -0.67 -11.95
CA GLY A 316 4.79 0.16 -12.16
C GLY A 316 3.46 -0.56 -11.94
N GLN A 317 3.44 -1.88 -11.70
CA GLN A 317 2.20 -2.66 -11.78
C GLN A 317 1.50 -2.90 -10.45
N GLY A 318 2.09 -2.52 -9.31
CA GLY A 318 1.61 -2.97 -8.02
C GLY A 318 2.00 -2.09 -6.83
N SER A 319 1.86 -2.69 -5.65
CA SER A 319 2.11 -2.05 -4.37
C SER A 319 2.83 -3.00 -3.41
N TYR A 320 3.69 -2.49 -2.54
CA TYR A 320 4.04 -3.24 -1.32
C TYR A 320 2.88 -3.11 -0.35
N TYR A 321 2.33 -4.24 0.07
CA TYR A 321 1.03 -4.28 0.72
C TYR A 321 1.09 -5.18 1.96
N TYR A 322 0.91 -4.55 3.12
CA TYR A 322 0.81 -5.22 4.42
C TYR A 322 -0.50 -4.82 5.09
N SER A 323 -1.06 -5.72 5.89
CA SER A 323 -2.28 -5.42 6.62
C SER A 323 -2.25 -5.96 8.04
N ALA A 324 -3.00 -5.35 8.95
CA ALA A 324 -3.33 -5.89 10.27
C ALA A 324 -4.80 -6.32 10.28
N PRO A 325 -5.10 -7.62 10.05
CA PRO A 325 -6.47 -8.05 9.82
C PRO A 325 -7.39 -7.98 11.03
N PHE A 326 -6.86 -7.94 12.26
CA PHE A 326 -7.68 -7.96 13.47
C PHE A 326 -7.20 -6.94 14.50
N LEU A 327 -7.57 -5.68 14.30
CA LEU A 327 -7.43 -4.61 15.28
C LEU A 327 -8.67 -4.56 16.16
N LYS A 328 -8.63 -5.30 17.27
CA LYS A 328 -9.73 -5.34 18.23
C LYS A 328 -9.83 -4.02 18.97
N VAL A 329 -11.01 -3.41 18.98
CA VAL A 329 -11.26 -2.18 19.73
C VAL A 329 -11.20 -2.47 21.23
N ILE A 330 -10.43 -1.66 21.97
CA ILE A 330 -10.37 -1.67 23.44
C ILE A 330 -11.32 -0.60 23.98
N THR A 331 -11.21 0.60 23.45
CA THR A 331 -12.09 1.74 23.78
C THR A 331 -12.19 2.66 22.57
N PHE A 332 -13.35 3.27 22.39
CA PHE A 332 -13.46 4.42 21.51
C PHE A 332 -14.35 5.51 22.08
N LYS A 333 -14.16 6.72 21.54
CA LYS A 333 -15.00 7.88 21.78
C LYS A 333 -15.15 8.67 20.48
N VAL A 334 -16.38 9.05 20.16
CA VAL A 334 -16.76 9.91 19.05
C VAL A 334 -17.53 11.10 19.58
N THR A 335 -17.09 12.28 19.18
CA THR A 335 -17.73 13.57 19.47
C THR A 335 -18.08 14.24 18.16
N TYR A 336 -19.34 14.68 18.04
CA TYR A 336 -19.90 15.28 16.83
C TYR A 336 -20.85 16.43 17.18
N ASP A 337 -20.33 17.46 17.84
CA ASP A 337 -21.01 18.74 17.98
C ASP A 337 -20.01 19.87 18.31
N GLU A 338 -20.50 21.11 18.26
CA GLU A 338 -19.72 22.32 18.59
C GLU A 338 -19.37 22.43 20.08
N ASN A 339 -20.03 21.65 20.94
CA ASN A 339 -19.88 21.71 22.40
C ASN A 339 -18.93 20.62 22.95
N GLY A 340 -18.45 19.71 22.10
CA GLY A 340 -17.62 18.58 22.50
C GLY A 340 -18.38 17.39 23.10
N THR A 341 -19.71 17.33 22.96
CA THR A 341 -20.55 16.26 23.52
C THR A 341 -20.23 14.92 22.85
N VAL A 342 -20.09 13.89 23.67
CA VAL A 342 -19.91 12.52 23.21
C VAL A 342 -21.20 12.05 22.56
N VAL A 343 -21.14 11.73 21.27
CA VAL A 343 -22.29 11.20 20.53
C VAL A 343 -22.29 9.68 20.48
N SER A 344 -21.11 9.06 20.64
CA SER A 344 -20.97 7.62 20.75
C SER A 344 -19.67 7.25 21.45
N GLN A 345 -19.71 6.18 22.25
CA GLN A 345 -18.55 5.61 22.91
C GLN A 345 -18.81 4.12 23.18
N GLY A 346 -17.75 3.36 23.32
CA GLY A 346 -17.86 1.94 23.63
C GLY A 346 -16.54 1.21 23.68
N THR A 347 -16.63 -0.10 23.79
CA THR A 347 -15.50 -1.03 23.87
C THR A 347 -15.57 -2.14 22.82
N GLY A 348 -16.61 -2.14 21.99
CA GLY A 348 -16.81 -3.10 20.91
C GLY A 348 -16.35 -2.55 19.56
N GLY A 349 -16.02 -3.46 18.66
CA GLY A 349 -15.59 -3.13 17.31
C GLY A 349 -14.40 -3.96 16.85
N LEU A 350 -14.26 -4.03 15.53
CA LEU A 350 -13.14 -4.66 14.88
C LEU A 350 -12.74 -3.81 13.68
N LEU A 351 -11.48 -3.41 13.66
CA LEU A 351 -10.89 -2.68 12.56
C LEU A 351 -9.88 -3.56 11.82
N TRP A 352 -9.60 -3.14 10.61
CA TRP A 352 -8.55 -3.59 9.72
C TRP A 352 -7.63 -2.41 9.45
N MET A 353 -6.32 -2.65 9.34
CA MET A 353 -5.40 -1.63 8.85
C MET A 353 -4.70 -2.10 7.59
N ASP A 354 -4.65 -1.24 6.58
CA ASP A 354 -3.79 -1.39 5.41
C ASP A 354 -2.60 -0.45 5.48
N VAL A 355 -1.45 -0.94 5.04
CA VAL A 355 -0.24 -0.17 4.80
C VAL A 355 0.20 -0.42 3.36
N VAL A 356 0.08 0.60 2.53
CA VAL A 356 0.23 0.50 1.07
C VAL A 356 1.30 1.45 0.56
N TYR A 357 2.24 0.93 -0.22
CA TYR A 357 3.23 1.70 -0.97
C TYR A 357 3.10 1.38 -2.45
N GLN A 358 2.38 2.23 -3.19
CA GLN A 358 2.08 2.02 -4.60
C GLN A 358 3.19 2.54 -5.51
N THR A 359 3.59 1.71 -6.47
CA THR A 359 4.80 1.95 -7.28
C THR A 359 4.47 2.39 -8.70
N PHE A 360 3.29 2.96 -8.94
CA PHE A 360 2.83 3.31 -10.29
C PHE A 360 3.68 4.44 -10.90
N ASP A 361 4.12 4.24 -12.13
CA ASP A 361 4.76 5.25 -12.98
C ASP A 361 3.72 5.91 -13.92
N ASP A 362 4.14 6.86 -14.76
CA ASP A 362 3.25 7.52 -15.73
C ASP A 362 2.54 6.52 -16.66
N ALA A 363 3.25 5.47 -17.08
CA ALA A 363 2.70 4.43 -17.95
C ALA A 363 1.61 3.62 -17.22
N ALA A 364 1.82 3.33 -15.94
CA ALA A 364 0.84 2.69 -15.08
C ALA A 364 -0.37 3.59 -14.84
N THR A 365 -0.18 4.88 -14.55
CA THR A 365 -1.27 5.86 -14.41
C THR A 365 -2.18 5.84 -15.64
N GLU A 366 -1.62 5.83 -16.84
CA GLU A 366 -2.38 5.73 -18.08
C GLU A 366 -3.19 4.43 -18.23
N ILE A 367 -2.78 3.35 -17.56
CA ILE A 367 -3.49 2.06 -17.56
C ILE A 367 -4.61 2.05 -16.52
N VAL A 368 -4.36 2.63 -15.35
CA VAL A 368 -5.28 2.54 -14.20
C VAL A 368 -6.25 3.71 -14.07
N LYS A 369 -6.04 4.84 -14.77
CA LYS A 369 -6.90 6.03 -14.63
C LYS A 369 -8.40 5.77 -14.89
N ASP A 370 -8.67 4.89 -15.84
CA ASP A 370 -10.05 4.53 -16.20
C ASP A 370 -10.49 3.18 -15.59
N SER A 371 -9.73 2.68 -14.61
CA SER A 371 -9.99 1.36 -14.06
C SER A 371 -11.19 1.34 -13.12
N THR A 372 -11.75 0.14 -12.97
CA THR A 372 -12.70 -0.22 -11.94
C THR A 372 -11.95 -0.87 -10.79
N TRP A 373 -12.38 -0.57 -9.57
CA TRP A 373 -11.79 -1.15 -8.38
C TRP A 373 -12.89 -1.66 -7.47
N ALA A 374 -12.78 -2.93 -7.07
CA ALA A 374 -13.61 -3.52 -6.03
C ALA A 374 -12.70 -4.30 -5.07
N PHE A 375 -12.59 -3.82 -3.85
CA PHE A 375 -11.75 -4.38 -2.79
C PHE A 375 -12.63 -4.81 -1.63
N PHE A 376 -12.40 -6.03 -1.15
CA PHE A 376 -13.14 -6.62 -0.04
C PHE A 376 -12.14 -7.16 0.98
N ILE A 377 -12.36 -6.79 2.23
CA ILE A 377 -11.80 -7.50 3.38
C ILE A 377 -12.94 -8.18 4.11
N MET A 378 -12.71 -9.42 4.54
CA MET A 378 -13.68 -10.26 5.21
C MET A 378 -13.01 -10.84 6.44
N GLN A 379 -13.56 -10.54 7.62
CA GLN A 379 -12.99 -10.96 8.89
C GLN A 379 -13.93 -11.98 9.52
N PHE A 380 -13.38 -13.15 9.89
CA PHE A 380 -14.08 -14.25 10.53
C PHE A 380 -13.47 -14.50 11.92
N PRO A 381 -13.82 -13.68 12.94
CA PRO A 381 -13.16 -13.73 14.25
C PRO A 381 -13.28 -15.07 14.95
N GLU A 382 -14.43 -15.76 14.80
CA GLU A 382 -14.67 -17.07 15.40
C GLU A 382 -13.72 -18.14 14.84
N GLN A 383 -13.45 -18.08 13.53
CA GLN A 383 -12.53 -18.98 12.85
C GLN A 383 -11.07 -18.48 12.87
N GLN A 384 -10.82 -17.31 13.45
CA GLN A 384 -9.50 -16.64 13.47
C GLN A 384 -8.88 -16.50 12.07
N LYS A 385 -9.73 -16.23 11.09
CA LYS A 385 -9.37 -16.17 9.67
C LYS A 385 -9.83 -14.88 9.02
N ALA A 386 -9.09 -14.44 8.01
CA ALA A 386 -9.44 -13.28 7.22
C ALA A 386 -9.21 -13.57 5.74
N ILE A 387 -10.02 -12.98 4.87
CA ILE A 387 -9.82 -13.02 3.42
C ILE A 387 -9.76 -11.59 2.89
N MET A 388 -8.74 -11.30 2.09
CA MET A 388 -8.72 -10.13 1.22
C MET A 388 -9.00 -10.60 -0.21
N THR A 389 -9.89 -9.89 -0.93
CA THR A 389 -10.06 -10.11 -2.38
C THR A 389 -10.21 -8.79 -3.11
N THR A 390 -9.52 -8.68 -4.24
CA THR A 390 -9.54 -7.47 -5.08
C THR A 390 -9.82 -7.84 -6.52
N LEU A 391 -10.64 -7.02 -7.16
CA LEU A 391 -10.82 -6.97 -8.61
C LEU A 391 -10.39 -5.58 -9.09
N VAL A 392 -9.44 -5.56 -10.02
CA VAL A 392 -9.02 -4.34 -10.73
C VAL A 392 -9.26 -4.57 -12.21
N GLY A 393 -10.31 -3.95 -12.75
CA GLY A 393 -10.61 -3.97 -14.18
C GLY A 393 -9.99 -2.76 -14.85
N THR A 394 -8.90 -2.95 -15.58
CA THR A 394 -8.19 -1.90 -16.34
C THR A 394 -8.51 -2.01 -17.84
N LYS A 395 -7.96 -1.09 -18.65
CA LYS A 395 -8.04 -1.19 -20.11
C LYS A 395 -7.31 -2.40 -20.70
N VAL A 396 -6.44 -3.07 -19.92
CA VAL A 396 -5.62 -4.20 -20.39
C VAL A 396 -5.91 -5.53 -19.71
N SER A 397 -6.51 -5.53 -18.51
CA SER A 397 -6.73 -6.75 -17.73
C SER A 397 -7.86 -6.60 -16.72
N ASP A 398 -8.59 -7.70 -16.47
CA ASP A 398 -9.42 -7.87 -15.27
C ASP A 398 -8.65 -8.69 -14.24
N TYR A 399 -7.75 -8.03 -13.51
CA TYR A 399 -6.91 -8.70 -12.53
C TYR A 399 -7.69 -9.00 -11.25
N ARG A 400 -7.55 -10.24 -10.76
CA ARG A 400 -8.20 -10.73 -9.55
C ARG A 400 -7.16 -11.37 -8.66
N VAL A 401 -7.25 -11.12 -7.36
CA VAL A 401 -6.40 -11.75 -6.35
C VAL A 401 -7.23 -12.00 -5.11
N SER A 402 -7.02 -13.16 -4.49
CA SER A 402 -7.61 -13.48 -3.20
C SER A 402 -6.62 -14.26 -2.34
N SER A 403 -6.55 -13.88 -1.07
CA SER A 403 -5.65 -14.44 -0.08
C SER A 403 -6.43 -14.78 1.18
N LEU A 404 -6.18 -15.97 1.73
CA LEU A 404 -6.66 -16.38 3.05
C LEU A 404 -5.53 -16.25 4.05
N PHE A 405 -5.84 -15.64 5.18
CA PHE A 405 -4.95 -15.47 6.32
C PHE A 405 -5.50 -16.17 7.55
N SER A 406 -4.62 -16.74 8.34
CA SER A 406 -4.94 -17.37 9.62
C SER A 406 -3.91 -16.96 10.67
N MET A 407 -4.35 -16.85 11.92
CA MET A 407 -3.46 -16.53 13.05
C MET A 407 -2.32 -17.55 13.25
N ASP A 408 -2.46 -18.75 12.69
CA ASP A 408 -1.49 -19.85 12.78
C ASP A 408 -0.62 -20.00 11.52
N ALA A 409 -0.73 -19.07 10.56
CA ALA A 409 0.05 -19.13 9.34
C ALA A 409 1.56 -19.00 9.62
N PRO A 410 2.43 -19.58 8.75
CA PRO A 410 3.87 -19.39 8.84
C PRO A 410 4.25 -17.91 8.80
N LYS A 411 5.37 -17.57 9.43
CA LYS A 411 5.93 -16.22 9.37
C LYS A 411 7.12 -16.18 8.43
N ASN A 412 7.19 -15.09 7.67
CA ASN A 412 8.38 -14.68 6.97
C ASN A 412 9.53 -14.31 7.94
N PRO A 413 10.80 -14.26 7.49
CA PRO A 413 11.92 -13.81 8.32
C PRO A 413 11.76 -12.39 8.88
N ASN A 414 10.98 -11.56 8.21
CA ASN A 414 10.62 -10.22 8.69
C ASN A 414 9.44 -10.19 9.70
N GLY A 415 8.93 -11.36 10.10
CA GLY A 415 7.96 -11.50 11.19
C GLY A 415 6.50 -11.32 10.80
N VAL A 416 6.18 -11.01 9.54
CA VAL A 416 4.78 -10.98 9.05
C VAL A 416 4.30 -12.39 8.72
N LEU A 417 3.02 -12.61 8.87
CA LEU A 417 2.35 -13.84 8.49
C LEU A 417 2.26 -13.93 6.96
N GLU A 418 2.62 -15.09 6.42
CA GLU A 418 2.31 -15.46 5.05
C GLU A 418 0.80 -15.78 4.93
N PRO A 419 0.21 -15.65 3.74
CA PRO A 419 -1.10 -16.22 3.47
C PRO A 419 -1.09 -17.72 3.72
N GLU A 420 -2.14 -18.22 4.38
CA GLU A 420 -2.41 -19.66 4.50
C GLU A 420 -2.72 -20.26 3.12
N HIS A 421 -3.34 -19.48 2.24
CA HIS A 421 -3.63 -19.89 0.87
C HIS A 421 -3.80 -18.68 -0.06
N ARG A 422 -3.43 -18.84 -1.33
CA ARG A 422 -3.74 -17.91 -2.42
C ARG A 422 -4.38 -18.66 -3.58
N TRP A 423 -5.49 -18.13 -4.06
CA TRP A 423 -6.21 -18.70 -5.20
C TRP A 423 -5.57 -18.31 -6.52
N ASN A 424 -5.64 -19.21 -7.52
CA ASN A 424 -5.18 -18.92 -8.87
C ASN A 424 -6.17 -18.02 -9.60
N LEU A 425 -5.72 -17.32 -10.63
CA LEU A 425 -6.53 -16.32 -11.35
C LEU A 425 -7.87 -16.84 -11.90
N GLN A 426 -7.94 -18.10 -12.32
CA GLN A 426 -9.18 -18.73 -12.84
C GLN A 426 -10.13 -19.21 -11.73
N ASP A 427 -9.62 -19.35 -10.51
CA ASP A 427 -10.35 -19.95 -9.40
C ASP A 427 -11.09 -18.89 -8.57
N ILE A 428 -10.98 -17.60 -8.93
CA ILE A 428 -11.55 -16.45 -8.23
C ILE A 428 -12.70 -15.86 -9.07
N VAL A 429 -13.91 -15.89 -8.52
CA VAL A 429 -15.09 -15.27 -9.11
C VAL A 429 -15.69 -14.28 -8.12
N MET A 430 -15.76 -13.01 -8.53
CA MET A 430 -16.39 -11.92 -7.79
C MET A 430 -17.50 -11.35 -8.67
N LYS A 431 -18.76 -11.45 -8.24
CA LYS A 431 -19.92 -11.00 -9.03
C LYS A 431 -20.92 -10.24 -8.17
N PRO A 432 -21.43 -9.08 -8.63
CA PRO A 432 -22.57 -8.46 -7.99
C PRO A 432 -23.80 -9.37 -8.10
N ILE A 433 -24.69 -9.29 -7.11
CA ILE A 433 -25.98 -9.99 -7.14
C ILE A 433 -27.01 -9.10 -7.84
N ALA A 434 -27.64 -9.59 -8.90
CA ALA A 434 -28.65 -8.83 -9.63
C ALA A 434 -29.80 -8.37 -8.72
N GLY A 435 -30.24 -7.13 -8.87
CA GLY A 435 -31.28 -6.54 -8.02
C GLY A 435 -30.77 -5.93 -6.72
N SER A 436 -29.46 -5.92 -6.47
CA SER A 436 -28.84 -5.25 -5.31
C SER A 436 -28.31 -3.85 -5.65
N GLU A 437 -28.76 -3.24 -6.73
CA GLU A 437 -28.33 -1.91 -7.14
C GLU A 437 -28.88 -0.85 -6.17
N TRP A 438 -28.01 0.01 -5.66
CA TRP A 438 -28.37 1.24 -4.97
C TRP A 438 -27.85 2.42 -5.78
N LYS A 439 -28.75 3.35 -6.09
CA LYS A 439 -28.39 4.61 -6.74
C LYS A 439 -28.19 5.66 -5.67
N SER A 440 -26.99 6.24 -5.61
CA SER A 440 -26.71 7.33 -4.69
C SER A 440 -27.62 8.53 -5.00
N PRO A 441 -28.31 9.11 -4.00
CA PRO A 441 -29.05 10.34 -4.19
C PRO A 441 -28.13 11.56 -4.41
N ASP A 442 -26.87 11.50 -3.96
CA ASP A 442 -25.95 12.64 -3.97
C ASP A 442 -25.16 12.72 -5.28
N SER A 443 -24.56 11.60 -5.71
CA SER A 443 -23.75 11.53 -6.92
C SER A 443 -24.53 11.07 -8.15
N GLY A 444 -25.63 10.34 -7.95
CA GLY A 444 -26.35 9.63 -9.00
C GLY A 444 -25.68 8.34 -9.47
N GLU A 445 -24.51 7.97 -8.91
CA GLU A 445 -23.78 6.75 -9.23
C GLU A 445 -24.54 5.51 -8.75
N ILE A 446 -24.29 4.36 -9.38
CA ILE A 446 -24.92 3.08 -9.03
C ILE A 446 -23.86 2.15 -8.44
N TYR A 447 -24.16 1.63 -7.25
CA TYR A 447 -23.33 0.67 -6.53
C TYR A 447 -24.12 -0.62 -6.29
N TYR A 448 -23.42 -1.76 -6.27
CA TYR A 448 -24.05 -3.02 -5.87
C TYR A 448 -23.84 -3.23 -4.38
N THR A 449 -24.92 -3.45 -3.63
CA THR A 449 -24.86 -3.63 -2.17
C THR A 449 -24.74 -5.10 -1.76
N LYS A 450 -24.67 -6.02 -2.73
CA LYS A 450 -24.45 -7.45 -2.50
C LYS A 450 -23.54 -8.07 -3.54
N TYR A 451 -22.63 -8.93 -3.08
CA TYR A 451 -21.68 -9.66 -3.92
C TYR A 451 -21.62 -11.13 -3.56
N LYS A 452 -21.47 -11.96 -4.59
CA LYS A 452 -21.13 -13.38 -4.49
C LYS A 452 -19.65 -13.54 -4.81
N ILE A 453 -18.90 -14.09 -3.87
CA ILE A 453 -17.47 -14.39 -4.01
C ILE A 453 -17.32 -15.91 -3.93
N VAL A 454 -16.91 -16.52 -5.04
CA VAL A 454 -16.65 -17.96 -5.13
C VAL A 454 -15.17 -18.17 -5.40
N LEU A 455 -14.52 -18.89 -4.49
CA LEU A 455 -13.13 -19.28 -4.57
C LEU A 455 -13.07 -20.81 -4.69
N SER A 456 -12.34 -21.35 -5.66
CA SER A 456 -12.33 -22.77 -5.99
C SER A 456 -10.91 -23.36 -6.07
N GLY A 457 -10.75 -24.64 -6.37
CA GLY A 457 -9.43 -25.28 -6.42
C GLY A 457 -9.12 -26.07 -5.15
N GLU A 458 -7.90 -25.96 -4.63
CA GLU A 458 -7.45 -26.74 -3.46
C GLU A 458 -8.26 -26.42 -2.20
N ARG A 459 -8.59 -25.14 -2.03
CA ARG A 459 -9.50 -24.65 -0.99
C ARG A 459 -10.71 -24.01 -1.63
N SER A 460 -11.85 -24.18 -1.01
CA SER A 460 -13.12 -23.69 -1.55
C SER A 460 -13.76 -22.70 -0.61
N ALA A 461 -14.22 -21.57 -1.12
CA ALA A 461 -15.06 -20.64 -0.40
C ALA A 461 -16.27 -20.27 -1.25
N ASP A 462 -17.44 -20.20 -0.62
CA ASP A 462 -18.65 -19.67 -1.24
C ASP A 462 -19.28 -18.64 -0.30
N LEU A 463 -19.03 -17.37 -0.57
CA LEU A 463 -19.28 -16.25 0.33
C LEU A 463 -20.24 -15.26 -0.29
N THR A 464 -21.16 -14.75 0.51
CA THR A 464 -22.06 -13.65 0.16
C THR A 464 -21.77 -12.48 1.06
N VAL A 465 -21.32 -11.38 0.46
CA VAL A 465 -21.14 -10.09 1.14
C VAL A 465 -22.40 -9.27 0.93
N THR A 466 -22.95 -8.71 2.01
CA THR A 466 -24.13 -7.83 2.01
C THR A 466 -23.82 -6.59 2.81
N MET A 467 -23.94 -5.41 2.21
CA MET A 467 -23.77 -4.13 2.91
C MET A 467 -24.79 -4.00 4.04
N ALA A 468 -24.34 -3.49 5.18
CA ALA A 468 -25.17 -3.37 6.38
C ALA A 468 -26.30 -2.35 6.19
N TRP A 469 -26.02 -1.28 5.44
CA TRP A 469 -26.98 -0.33 4.90
C TRP A 469 -26.45 0.24 3.57
N ASN A 470 -27.31 0.92 2.81
CA ASN A 470 -26.99 1.32 1.46
C ASN A 470 -26.15 2.61 1.38
N ASP A 471 -26.49 3.61 2.19
CA ASP A 471 -25.93 4.97 2.16
C ASP A 471 -24.54 5.05 2.81
N GLN A 472 -23.54 4.51 2.12
CA GLN A 472 -22.13 4.45 2.55
C GLN A 472 -21.18 5.02 1.48
N GLU A 473 -21.67 5.96 0.68
CA GLU A 473 -20.83 6.71 -0.27
C GLU A 473 -20.08 7.84 0.45
N VAL A 474 -18.83 8.06 0.03
CA VAL A 474 -17.95 9.13 0.47
C VAL A 474 -17.64 10.04 -0.71
N ASN A 475 -17.81 11.35 -0.51
CA ASN A 475 -17.29 12.35 -1.42
C ASN A 475 -15.80 12.58 -1.13
N ALA A 476 -14.94 12.11 -2.03
CA ALA A 476 -13.49 12.25 -1.95
C ALA A 476 -12.97 13.41 -2.82
N GLY A 477 -13.70 14.53 -2.86
CA GLY A 477 -13.35 15.74 -3.60
C GLY A 477 -13.74 15.64 -5.07
N SER A 478 -12.83 15.15 -5.93
CA SER A 478 -13.06 15.06 -7.38
C SER A 478 -13.83 13.80 -7.81
N ARG A 479 -14.09 12.88 -6.87
CA ARG A 479 -14.75 11.60 -7.11
C ARG A 479 -15.60 11.17 -5.93
N PHE A 480 -16.53 10.26 -6.19
CA PHE A 480 -17.26 9.52 -5.17
C PHE A 480 -16.74 8.09 -5.08
N VAL A 481 -16.61 7.58 -3.87
CA VAL A 481 -16.15 6.23 -3.56
C VAL A 481 -17.16 5.61 -2.62
N TYR A 482 -17.47 4.32 -2.80
CA TYR A 482 -18.26 3.58 -1.83
C TYR A 482 -17.34 2.93 -0.81
N GLU A 483 -17.54 3.22 0.47
CA GLU A 483 -16.71 2.77 1.58
C GLU A 483 -17.61 2.04 2.61
N GLY A 484 -18.00 0.81 2.27
CA GLY A 484 -19.14 0.15 2.89
C GLY A 484 -18.78 -0.90 3.93
N LEU A 485 -19.28 -0.74 5.15
CA LEU A 485 -19.44 -1.83 6.11
C LEU A 485 -20.52 -2.79 5.63
N GLY A 486 -20.21 -4.09 5.71
CA GLY A 486 -21.12 -5.17 5.42
C GLY A 486 -20.91 -6.37 6.33
N ASN A 487 -21.72 -7.39 6.07
CA ASN A 487 -21.61 -8.71 6.66
C ASN A 487 -21.23 -9.71 5.57
N VAL A 488 -20.48 -10.73 5.96
CA VAL A 488 -20.15 -11.87 5.10
C VAL A 488 -20.71 -13.15 5.71
N THR A 489 -21.40 -13.94 4.90
CA THR A 489 -21.90 -15.27 5.29
C THR A 489 -21.62 -16.27 4.18
N GLY A 490 -21.45 -17.55 4.54
CA GLY A 490 -21.27 -18.59 3.54
C GLY A 490 -20.51 -19.78 4.09
N THR A 491 -19.67 -20.38 3.25
CA THR A 491 -18.82 -21.50 3.64
C THR A 491 -17.35 -21.27 3.26
N LEU A 492 -16.43 -21.71 4.12
CA LEU A 492 -15.00 -21.82 3.84
C LEU A 492 -14.58 -23.27 4.14
N ASP A 493 -14.04 -23.96 3.14
CA ASP A 493 -13.73 -25.40 3.17
C ASP A 493 -14.88 -26.29 3.65
N GLY A 494 -16.11 -25.90 3.28
CA GLY A 494 -17.35 -26.59 3.68
C GLY A 494 -17.86 -26.24 5.08
N GLU A 495 -17.09 -25.51 5.88
CA GLU A 495 -17.52 -25.02 7.20
C GLU A 495 -18.29 -23.71 7.06
N VAL A 496 -19.39 -23.57 7.81
CA VAL A 496 -20.17 -22.33 7.83
C VAL A 496 -19.34 -21.22 8.47
N VAL A 497 -19.28 -20.07 7.82
CA VAL A 497 -18.61 -18.88 8.31
C VAL A 497 -19.55 -17.68 8.30
N ASN A 498 -19.37 -16.82 9.30
CA ASN A 498 -20.06 -15.53 9.43
C ASN A 498 -19.06 -14.49 9.97
N GLY A 499 -19.19 -13.25 9.54
CA GLY A 499 -18.26 -12.20 9.91
C GLY A 499 -18.62 -10.83 9.37
N SER A 500 -17.71 -9.88 9.60
CA SER A 500 -17.79 -8.53 9.04
C SER A 500 -17.06 -8.47 7.71
N ALA A 501 -17.50 -7.54 6.86
CA ALA A 501 -16.81 -7.20 5.64
C ALA A 501 -16.68 -5.69 5.51
N TRP A 502 -15.61 -5.22 4.86
CA TRP A 502 -15.53 -3.87 4.32
C TRP A 502 -15.38 -3.95 2.81
N LEU A 503 -16.02 -3.03 2.10
CA LEU A 503 -16.02 -2.94 0.66
C LEU A 503 -15.65 -1.53 0.21
N GLU A 504 -14.54 -1.41 -0.52
CA GLU A 504 -14.24 -0.21 -1.30
C GLU A 504 -14.63 -0.46 -2.76
N MET A 505 -15.50 0.40 -3.32
CA MET A 505 -15.81 0.41 -4.75
C MET A 505 -15.59 1.78 -5.36
N GLN A 506 -14.93 1.77 -6.50
CA GLN A 506 -14.77 2.96 -7.33
C GLN A 506 -15.52 2.77 -8.65
N PRO A 507 -16.44 3.69 -9.01
CA PRO A 507 -17.14 3.65 -10.29
C PRO A 507 -16.16 3.70 -11.48
N ILE A 508 -16.58 3.14 -12.61
CA ILE A 508 -15.76 3.09 -13.84
C ILE A 508 -15.32 4.50 -14.27
N GLY A 509 -14.03 4.68 -14.58
CA GLY A 509 -13.53 5.95 -15.13
C GLY A 509 -13.28 7.06 -14.12
N LYS A 510 -13.06 6.73 -12.83
CA LYS A 510 -12.96 7.70 -11.72
C LYS A 510 -11.68 7.57 -10.88
N LEU A 511 -10.67 6.84 -11.36
CA LEU A 511 -9.33 6.82 -10.75
C LEU A 511 -8.51 7.99 -11.33
N ASN A 512 -8.44 9.11 -10.62
CA ASN A 512 -7.60 10.24 -11.04
C ASN A 512 -6.16 10.06 -10.57
#